data_AF-A0A1B8BZT7-F1
#
_entry.id   AF-A0A1B8BZT7-F1
#
_cell.length_a   1.000
_cell.length_b   1.000
_cell.length_c   1.000
_cell.angle_alpha   90.00
_cell.angle_beta   90.00
_cell.angle_gamma   90.00
#
_symmetry.space_group_name_H-M   'P 1'
#
loop_
_entity.id
_entity.type
_entity.pdbx_description
1 polymer ?
#
loop_
_entity_poly.entity_id
_entity_poly.type
_entity_poly.pdbx_seq_one_letter_code
_entity_poly.pdbx_strand_id
1 'polypeptide(L)'
;MQFFGALGSSSFHFHRFLLNPEVLAKPEVLENLEVPMNPGATLNPWTQQQSFTTRLSVKLLLVALHVDAQKAELQAQKLEAKEAQIARQAANQAQKQLRRTGIKARKEERLRKRAVAQFHKAGLAIPPEFEEPILDPEALERERGRERERERG
;
A
#
# COMPACT_ATOMS: atom_id res chain seq x y z
N MET A 1 -18.49 -52.20 -61.76
CA MET A 1 -17.33 -51.34 -62.07
C MET A 1 -16.78 -50.80 -60.77
N GLN A 2 -15.49 -51.06 -60.53
CA GLN A 2 -14.61 -50.40 -59.56
C GLN A 2 -14.51 -48.89 -59.96
N PHE A 3 -14.29 -47.89 -59.09
CA PHE A 3 -13.03 -47.59 -58.39
C PHE A 3 -13.20 -46.54 -57.26
N PHE A 4 -12.22 -46.56 -56.36
CA PHE A 4 -11.91 -45.73 -55.19
C PHE A 4 -11.49 -44.27 -55.48
N GLY A 5 -11.50 -43.43 -54.43
CA GLY A 5 -10.65 -42.23 -54.26
C GLY A 5 -11.24 -41.24 -53.25
N ALA A 6 -10.97 -41.29 -51.93
CA ALA A 6 -9.73 -41.00 -51.18
C ALA A 6 -9.67 -39.57 -50.59
N LEU A 7 -9.72 -39.52 -49.25
CA LEU A 7 -8.93 -38.68 -48.31
C LEU A 7 -9.11 -37.15 -48.29
N GLY A 8 -9.36 -36.62 -47.08
CA GLY A 8 -9.25 -35.20 -46.79
C GLY A 8 -9.69 -34.76 -45.38
N SER A 9 -9.46 -35.58 -44.35
CA SER A 9 -9.61 -35.17 -42.94
C SER A 9 -8.46 -34.25 -42.53
N SER A 10 -8.71 -32.94 -42.43
CA SER A 10 -7.76 -32.00 -41.82
C SER A 10 -8.33 -31.47 -40.50
N SER A 11 -7.97 -32.15 -39.42
CA SER A 11 -8.04 -31.62 -38.06
C SER A 11 -7.17 -30.38 -37.96
N PHE A 12 -7.76 -29.24 -37.60
CA PHE A 12 -6.99 -28.11 -37.03
C PHE A 12 -7.46 -27.88 -35.60
N HIS A 13 -6.78 -28.56 -34.68
CA HIS A 13 -6.76 -28.22 -33.26
C HIS A 13 -5.97 -26.91 -33.11
N PHE A 14 -6.66 -25.76 -33.08
CA PHE A 14 -6.04 -24.54 -32.57
C PHE A 14 -6.02 -24.61 -31.04
N HIS A 15 -4.86 -24.99 -30.53
CA HIS A 15 -4.53 -24.99 -29.11
C HIS A 15 -4.85 -23.63 -28.50
N ARG A 16 -5.72 -23.70 -27.48
CA ARG A 16 -5.88 -22.80 -26.35
C ARG A 16 -4.49 -22.45 -25.77
N PHE A 17 -3.84 -21.44 -26.32
CA PHE A 17 -2.66 -20.82 -25.71
C PHE A 17 -3.15 -19.87 -24.61
N LEU A 18 -2.64 -20.16 -23.42
CA LEU A 18 -3.07 -19.65 -22.14
C LEU A 18 -2.82 -18.13 -22.03
N LEU A 19 -3.85 -17.43 -21.58
CA LEU A 19 -3.76 -16.11 -20.95
C LEU A 19 -2.83 -16.21 -19.74
N ASN A 20 -1.56 -15.85 -19.93
CA ASN A 20 -0.59 -15.77 -18.86
C ASN A 20 -0.26 -14.28 -18.62
N PRO A 21 -0.80 -13.65 -17.56
CA PRO A 21 -0.68 -12.21 -17.34
C PRO A 21 0.74 -11.74 -17.02
N GLU A 22 1.66 -12.65 -16.67
CA GLU A 22 3.06 -12.30 -16.36
C GLU A 22 3.91 -11.97 -17.60
N VAL A 23 3.50 -12.40 -18.79
CA VAL A 23 4.24 -12.12 -20.04
C VAL A 23 3.98 -10.70 -20.55
N LEU A 24 2.92 -10.04 -20.06
CA LEU A 24 2.50 -8.70 -20.49
C LEU A 24 3.22 -7.54 -19.78
N ALA A 25 4.10 -7.81 -18.81
CA ALA A 25 4.80 -6.77 -18.05
C ALA A 25 6.12 -6.28 -18.68
N LYS A 26 6.49 -6.80 -19.86
CA LYS A 26 7.74 -6.44 -20.55
C LYS A 26 7.45 -5.70 -21.86
N PRO A 27 7.73 -4.39 -21.97
CA PRO A 27 7.46 -3.63 -23.20
C PRO A 27 8.30 -4.11 -24.40
N GLU A 28 9.41 -4.83 -24.15
CA GLU A 28 10.33 -5.32 -25.19
C GLU A 28 9.80 -6.52 -26.00
N VAL A 29 8.74 -7.20 -25.53
CA VAL A 29 8.21 -8.40 -26.22
C VAL A 29 7.31 -8.03 -27.40
N LEU A 30 6.83 -6.79 -27.48
CA LEU A 30 5.82 -6.36 -28.47
C LEU A 30 6.40 -5.74 -29.75
N GLU A 31 7.67 -5.33 -29.78
CA GLU A 31 8.29 -4.80 -31.00
C GLU A 31 8.74 -5.89 -31.97
N ASN A 32 8.97 -7.11 -31.48
CA ASN A 32 9.57 -8.20 -32.27
C ASN A 32 8.61 -9.35 -32.63
N LEU A 33 7.29 -9.13 -32.60
CA LEU A 33 6.33 -10.08 -33.21
C LEU A 33 6.40 -9.95 -34.75
N GLU A 34 7.54 -10.30 -35.31
CA GLU A 34 7.70 -10.50 -36.75
C GLU A 34 7.03 -11.83 -37.11
N VAL A 35 5.88 -11.73 -37.79
CA VAL A 35 5.31 -12.88 -38.49
C VAL A 35 6.36 -13.31 -39.52
N PRO A 36 6.78 -14.59 -39.58
CA PRO A 36 7.77 -15.03 -40.55
C PRO A 36 7.27 -14.73 -41.96
N MET A 37 7.85 -13.71 -42.59
CA MET A 37 7.59 -13.37 -43.98
C MET A 37 8.16 -14.49 -44.84
N ASN A 38 7.30 -15.35 -45.36
CA ASN A 38 7.69 -16.29 -46.42
C ASN A 38 7.66 -15.51 -47.75
N PRO A 39 8.81 -15.24 -48.40
CA PRO A 39 8.90 -14.28 -49.51
C PRO A 39 8.22 -14.73 -50.81
N GLY A 40 7.54 -15.89 -50.82
CA GLY A 40 6.86 -16.45 -51.99
C GLY A 40 5.32 -16.45 -51.96
N ALA A 41 4.68 -15.99 -50.88
CA ALA A 41 3.21 -16.00 -50.78
C ALA A 41 2.63 -14.61 -51.11
N THR A 42 1.96 -14.46 -52.25
CA THR A 42 1.12 -13.30 -52.54
C THR A 42 -0.05 -13.26 -51.53
N LEU A 43 0.10 -12.49 -50.47
CA LEU A 43 -0.98 -12.22 -49.51
C LEU A 43 -2.11 -11.52 -50.25
N ASN A 44 -3.33 -12.03 -50.13
CA ASN A 44 -4.49 -11.30 -50.63
C ASN A 44 -4.68 -10.03 -49.77
N PRO A 45 -5.15 -8.91 -50.36
CA PRO A 45 -5.27 -7.64 -49.65
C PRO A 45 -6.18 -7.71 -48.42
N TRP A 46 -7.12 -8.66 -48.39
CA TRP A 46 -8.04 -8.87 -47.28
C TRP A 46 -7.36 -9.43 -46.03
N THR A 47 -6.44 -10.40 -46.16
CA THR A 47 -5.67 -10.94 -45.02
C THR A 47 -4.69 -9.92 -44.44
N GLN A 48 -4.14 -9.06 -45.30
CA GLN A 48 -3.32 -7.93 -44.86
C GLN A 48 -4.16 -6.87 -44.12
N GLN A 49 -5.35 -6.55 -44.62
CA GLN A 49 -6.25 -5.63 -43.93
C GLN A 49 -6.72 -6.16 -42.57
N GLN A 50 -6.99 -7.46 -42.45
CA GLN A 50 -7.35 -8.09 -41.17
C GLN A 50 -6.23 -8.04 -40.13
N SER A 51 -4.97 -8.21 -40.52
CA SER A 51 -3.85 -8.13 -39.57
C SER A 51 -3.63 -6.71 -39.04
N PHE A 52 -3.85 -5.68 -39.87
CA PHE A 52 -3.80 -4.29 -39.44
C PHE A 52 -4.93 -3.94 -38.45
N THR A 53 -6.17 -4.34 -38.73
CA THR A 53 -7.30 -4.05 -37.84
C THR A 53 -7.15 -4.76 -36.50
N THR A 54 -6.76 -6.04 -36.50
CA THR A 54 -6.48 -6.77 -35.25
C THR A 54 -5.38 -6.10 -34.44
N ARG A 55 -4.27 -5.68 -35.08
CA ARG A 55 -3.17 -5.00 -34.37
C ARG A 55 -3.59 -3.66 -33.76
N LEU A 56 -4.41 -2.88 -34.48
CA LEU A 56 -4.93 -1.62 -33.97
C LEU A 56 -5.92 -1.83 -32.82
N SER A 57 -6.82 -2.81 -32.93
CA SER A 57 -7.76 -3.16 -31.86
C SER A 57 -7.05 -3.62 -30.59
N VAL A 58 -6.01 -4.44 -30.71
CA VAL A 58 -5.21 -4.88 -29.55
C VAL A 58 -4.48 -3.71 -28.89
N LYS A 59 -3.88 -2.80 -29.68
CA LYS A 59 -3.24 -1.59 -29.14
C LYS A 59 -4.24 -0.71 -28.39
N LEU A 60 -5.45 -0.53 -28.92
CA LEU A 60 -6.48 0.27 -28.28
C LEU A 60 -6.92 -0.33 -26.93
N LEU A 61 -7.09 -1.65 -26.87
CA LEU A 61 -7.43 -2.36 -25.64
C LEU A 61 -6.32 -2.26 -24.58
N LEU A 62 -5.06 -2.37 -25.00
CA LEU A 62 -3.92 -2.20 -24.09
C LEU A 62 -3.86 -0.80 -23.49
N VAL A 63 -4.09 0.24 -24.30
CA VAL A 63 -4.13 1.62 -23.81
C VAL A 63 -5.29 1.82 -22.83
N ALA A 64 -6.47 1.25 -23.11
CA ALA A 64 -7.61 1.34 -22.21
C ALA A 64 -7.31 0.68 -20.85
N LEU A 65 -6.76 -0.54 -20.85
CA LEU A 65 -6.37 -1.25 -19.62
C LEU A 65 -5.30 -0.48 -18.83
N HIS A 66 -4.32 0.11 -19.52
CA HIS A 66 -3.29 0.91 -18.86
C HIS A 66 -3.87 2.14 -18.13
N VAL A 67 -4.80 2.85 -18.78
CA VAL A 67 -5.47 4.00 -18.19
C VAL A 67 -6.31 3.60 -16.98
N ASP A 68 -6.99 2.47 -17.03
CA ASP A 68 -7.81 1.98 -15.91
C ASP A 68 -6.95 1.48 -14.75
N ALA A 69 -5.82 0.84 -15.03
CA ALA A 69 -4.82 0.46 -14.03
C ALA A 69 -4.28 1.70 -13.30
N GLN A 70 -3.87 2.74 -14.02
CA GLN A 70 -3.39 3.99 -13.42
C GLN A 70 -4.45 4.67 -12.54
N LYS A 71 -5.72 4.65 -12.96
CA LYS A 71 -6.82 5.19 -12.14
C LYS A 71 -7.00 4.39 -10.85
N ALA A 72 -6.94 3.06 -10.93
CA ALA A 72 -7.07 2.20 -9.76
C ALA A 72 -5.91 2.40 -8.78
N GLU A 73 -4.67 2.49 -9.28
CA GLU A 73 -3.48 2.80 -8.48
C GLU A 73 -3.60 4.15 -7.78
N LEU A 74 -4.02 5.19 -8.52
CA LEU A 74 -4.22 6.53 -7.94
C LEU A 74 -5.32 6.53 -6.86
N GLN A 75 -6.37 5.74 -7.03
CA GLN A 75 -7.42 5.60 -6.01
C GLN A 75 -6.90 4.88 -4.77
N ALA A 76 -6.13 3.80 -4.94
CA ALA A 76 -5.50 3.09 -3.82
C ALA A 76 -4.58 4.03 -3.01
N GLN A 77 -3.72 4.80 -3.69
CA GLN A 77 -2.85 5.78 -3.04
C GLN A 77 -3.63 6.85 -2.27
N LYS A 78 -4.76 7.32 -2.81
CA LYS A 78 -5.61 8.29 -2.13
C LYS A 78 -6.26 7.72 -0.87
N LEU A 79 -6.64 6.45 -0.87
CA LEU A 79 -7.19 5.78 0.30
C LEU A 79 -6.12 5.62 1.37
N GLU A 80 -4.96 5.09 1.00
CA GLU A 80 -3.81 4.93 1.90
C GLU A 80 -3.38 6.27 2.51
N ALA A 81 -3.29 7.34 1.70
CA ALA A 81 -2.95 8.68 2.19
C ALA A 81 -3.97 9.22 3.20
N LYS A 82 -5.27 8.95 3.01
CA LYS A 82 -6.32 9.35 3.97
C LYS A 82 -6.21 8.57 5.28
N GLU A 83 -5.98 7.27 5.19
CA GLU A 83 -5.79 6.42 6.38
C GLU A 83 -4.56 6.87 7.19
N ALA A 84 -3.44 7.10 6.52
CA ALA A 84 -2.22 7.63 7.14
C ALA A 84 -2.46 9.02 7.76
N GLN A 85 -3.23 9.89 7.09
CA GLN A 85 -3.58 11.20 7.62
C GLN A 85 -4.43 11.10 8.89
N ILE A 86 -5.45 10.23 8.92
CA ILE A 86 -6.30 9.99 10.08
C ILE A 86 -5.45 9.45 11.25
N ALA A 87 -4.61 8.45 10.98
CA ALA A 87 -3.71 7.88 12.00
C ALA A 87 -2.78 8.96 12.60
N ARG A 88 -2.20 9.82 11.74
CA ARG A 88 -1.36 10.94 12.19
C ARG A 88 -2.14 11.95 13.03
N GLN A 89 -3.37 12.28 12.63
CA GLN A 89 -4.22 13.19 13.40
C GLN A 89 -4.56 12.62 14.77
N ALA A 90 -4.96 11.35 14.83
CA ALA A 90 -5.25 10.65 16.09
C ALA A 90 -4.03 10.61 17.01
N ALA A 91 -2.86 10.26 16.48
CA ALA A 91 -1.60 10.25 17.24
C ALA A 91 -1.26 11.65 17.80
N ASN A 92 -1.37 12.70 16.99
CA ASN A 92 -1.13 14.07 17.42
C ASN A 92 -2.12 14.53 18.49
N GLN A 93 -3.39 14.14 18.38
CA GLN A 93 -4.40 14.45 19.39
C GLN A 93 -4.08 13.75 20.72
N ALA A 94 -3.76 12.45 20.69
CA ALA A 94 -3.35 11.70 21.86
C ALA A 94 -2.12 12.32 22.54
N GLN A 95 -1.09 12.68 21.75
CA GLN A 95 0.11 13.34 22.27
C GLN A 95 -0.19 14.69 22.92
N LYS A 96 -1.10 15.49 22.33
CA LYS A 96 -1.54 16.76 22.93
C LYS A 96 -2.26 16.54 24.26
N GLN A 97 -3.12 15.53 24.37
CA GLN A 97 -3.80 15.21 25.62
C GLN A 97 -2.80 14.77 26.69
N LEU A 98 -1.89 13.86 26.35
CA LEU A 98 -0.83 13.39 27.24
C LEU A 98 0.04 14.54 27.76
N ARG A 99 0.43 15.47 26.88
CA ARG A 99 1.21 16.66 27.28
C ARG A 99 0.42 17.57 28.22
N ARG A 100 -0.89 17.74 27.99
CA ARG A 100 -1.75 18.57 28.85
C ARG A 100 -1.90 17.96 30.25
N THR A 101 -2.16 16.65 30.33
CA THR A 101 -2.26 15.94 31.61
C THR A 101 -0.91 15.92 32.33
N GLY A 102 0.20 15.71 31.61
CA GLY A 102 1.53 15.76 32.19
C GLY A 102 1.94 17.13 32.74
N ILE A 103 1.54 18.21 32.07
CA ILE A 103 1.75 19.58 32.60
C ILE A 103 0.94 19.80 33.89
N LYS A 104 -0.29 19.30 33.98
CA LYS A 104 -1.11 19.40 35.20
C LYS A 104 -0.47 18.63 36.35
N ALA A 105 -0.11 17.37 36.13
CA ALA A 105 0.57 16.54 37.12
C ALA A 105 1.88 17.19 37.63
N ARG A 106 2.70 17.75 36.73
CA ARG A 106 3.93 18.47 37.13
C ARG A 106 3.67 19.72 37.95
N LYS A 107 2.56 20.43 37.70
CA LYS A 107 2.17 21.60 38.50
C LYS A 107 1.68 21.18 39.88
N GLU A 108 0.86 20.14 39.94
CA GLU A 108 0.35 19.59 41.19
C GLU A 108 1.50 19.04 42.05
N GLU A 109 2.45 18.30 41.46
CA GLU A 109 3.63 17.81 42.17
C GLU A 109 4.51 18.95 42.70
N ARG A 110 4.62 20.07 41.96
CA ARG A 110 5.31 21.26 42.47
C ARG A 110 4.59 21.87 43.67
N LEU A 111 3.26 21.86 43.70
CA LEU A 111 2.48 22.34 44.84
C LEU A 111 2.63 21.39 46.03
N ARG A 112 2.54 20.07 45.80
CA ARG A 112 2.81 19.02 46.79
C ARG A 112 4.16 19.23 47.46
N LYS A 113 5.24 19.31 46.67
CA LYS A 113 6.61 19.52 47.18
C LYS A 113 6.75 20.80 48.00
N ARG A 114 6.07 21.88 47.59
CA ARG A 114 6.06 23.14 48.35
C ARG A 114 5.34 22.98 49.69
N ALA A 115 4.18 22.33 49.71
CA ALA A 115 3.43 22.05 50.94
C ALA A 115 4.26 21.16 51.89
N VAL A 116 4.82 20.06 51.40
CA VAL A 116 5.71 19.16 52.16
C VAL A 116 6.88 19.92 52.78
N ALA A 117 7.54 20.79 52.01
CA ALA A 117 8.62 21.62 52.53
C ALA A 117 8.16 22.57 53.65
N GLN A 118 6.94 23.10 53.58
CA GLN A 118 6.37 23.93 54.64
C GLN A 118 6.10 23.13 55.92
N PHE A 119 5.53 21.92 55.82
CA PHE A 119 5.33 21.05 56.98
C PHE A 119 6.66 20.69 57.65
N HIS A 120 7.66 20.31 56.86
CA HIS A 120 9.01 20.07 57.38
C HIS A 120 9.60 21.30 58.09
N LYS A 121 9.46 22.49 57.49
CA LYS A 121 9.94 23.74 58.09
C LYS A 121 9.22 24.07 59.40
N ALA A 122 7.93 23.74 59.51
CA ALA A 122 7.13 23.93 60.71
C ALA A 122 7.33 22.83 61.76
N GLY A 123 8.10 21.77 61.45
CA GLY A 123 8.26 20.61 62.34
C GLY A 123 6.96 19.81 62.53
N LEU A 124 6.02 19.93 61.59
CA LEU A 124 4.72 19.27 61.63
C LEU A 124 4.73 17.97 60.85
N ALA A 125 3.89 17.02 61.26
CA ALA A 125 3.66 15.81 60.49
C ALA A 125 3.04 16.14 59.12
N ILE A 126 3.49 15.44 58.07
CA ILE A 126 2.97 15.60 56.72
C ILE A 126 1.59 14.91 56.65
N PRO A 127 0.56 15.58 56.14
CA PRO A 127 -0.73 14.95 55.88
C PRO A 127 -0.63 13.79 54.87
N PRO A 128 -1.47 12.75 54.99
CA PRO A 128 -1.44 11.59 54.09
C PRO A 128 -1.63 11.96 52.61
N GLU A 129 -2.39 13.02 52.32
CA GLU A 129 -2.58 13.55 50.95
C GLU A 129 -1.28 13.96 50.24
N PHE A 130 -0.22 14.26 51.01
CA PHE A 130 1.07 14.71 50.50
C PHE A 130 2.18 13.66 50.67
N GLU A 131 1.87 12.47 51.18
CA GLU A 131 2.83 11.37 51.30
C GLU A 131 3.20 10.82 49.92
N GLU A 132 2.20 10.56 49.08
CA GLU A 132 2.39 9.94 47.77
C GLU A 132 2.81 10.96 46.69
N PRO A 133 3.84 10.68 45.88
CA PRO A 133 4.21 11.51 44.73
C PRO A 133 3.17 11.46 43.62
N ILE A 134 2.91 12.60 42.97
CA ILE A 134 2.00 12.67 41.83
C ILE A 134 2.75 12.23 40.57
N LEU A 135 2.29 11.15 39.94
CA LEU A 135 2.89 10.58 38.73
C LEU A 135 2.62 11.46 37.50
N ASP A 136 3.66 11.76 36.73
CA ASP A 136 3.53 12.45 35.43
C ASP A 136 3.25 11.43 34.31
N PRO A 137 2.04 11.41 33.73
CA PRO A 137 1.70 10.47 32.67
C PRO A 137 2.57 10.64 31.42
N GLU A 138 3.03 11.86 31.10
CA GLU A 138 3.92 12.10 29.97
C GLU A 138 5.31 11.49 30.21
N ALA A 139 5.80 11.53 31.44
CA ALA A 139 7.07 10.92 31.82
C ALA A 139 6.99 9.39 31.77
N LEU A 140 5.89 8.81 32.27
CA LEU A 140 5.66 7.36 32.26
C LEU A 140 5.63 6.80 30.84
N GLU A 141 4.93 7.46 29.92
CA GLU A 141 4.87 7.01 28.52
C GLU A 141 6.23 7.13 27.81
N ARG A 142 7.08 8.11 28.17
CA ARG A 142 8.45 8.17 27.65
C ARG A 142 9.31 7.02 28.14
N GLU A 143 9.15 6.63 29.40
CA GLU A 143 9.88 5.49 29.97
C GLU A 143 9.46 4.19 29.30
N ARG A 144 8.14 3.96 29.14
CA ARG A 144 7.60 2.84 28.36
C ARG A 144 8.09 2.84 26.92
N GLY A 145 8.18 4.01 26.28
CA GLY A 145 8.74 4.14 24.93
C GLY A 145 10.19 3.66 24.84
N ARG A 146 11.03 4.06 25.80
CA ARG A 146 12.43 3.61 25.88
C ARG A 146 12.57 2.12 26.16
N GLU A 147 11.69 1.57 27.00
CA GLU A 147 11.66 0.13 27.27
C GLU A 147 11.36 -0.66 25.98
N ARG A 148 10.34 -0.24 25.23
CA ARG A 148 10.02 -0.85 23.92
C ARG A 148 11.13 -0.70 22.88
N GLU A 149 11.87 0.40 22.90
CA GLU A 149 13.02 0.61 22.01
C GLU A 149 14.16 -0.36 22.36
N ARG A 150 14.39 -0.62 23.65
CA ARG A 150 15.42 -1.58 24.11
C ARG A 150 15.07 -3.02 23.77
N GLU A 151 13.79 -3.40 23.82
CA GLU A 151 13.34 -4.76 23.44
C GLU A 151 13.45 -5.04 21.94
N ARG A 152 13.55 -3.99 21.11
CA ARG A 152 13.60 -4.11 19.64
C ARG A 152 14.99 -3.99 19.03
N GLY A 153 15.99 -3.60 19.83
CA GLY A 153 17.40 -3.46 19.41
C GLY A 153 18.22 -4.66 19.83
#